data_AF-A0A6I2UZE8-F1
#
_entry.id   AF-A0A6I2UZE8-F1
#
_cell.length_a   1.000
_cell.length_b   1.000
_cell.length_c   1.000
_cell.angle_alpha   90.00
_cell.angle_beta   90.00
_cell.angle_gamma   90.00
#
_symmetry.space_group_name_H-M   'P 1'
#
loop_
_entity.id
_entity.type
_entity.pdbx_description
1 polymer ?
#
loop_
_entity_poly.entity_id
_entity_poly.type
_entity_poly.pdbx_seq_one_letter_code
_entity_poly.pdbx_strand_id
1 'polypeptide(L)'
;MKEEDVIMNYSEISKRIAALTVAAMLSTAAAFAAEPVPGVQILKYDRPAAVSEMPENFRTAQSPYKAAKDGIYPSREGLDHLRQSGSSFFSKNEFKELLKHVPAKDLVVIDLRNESHGYINDDGISWYSRYKTFNKGQSAKEIDRREKSMLETLRMNQDVDVAVLDKHKDIASQKAEHVNSVQTEEQFVKSMGVKYYRVPVMDYSAPTPANVDEFLAIYKKLPKNAWIHVHCEAGVGRTTIFLSLMDMIKNADKLSYDDIMTREVLLGGQDVRKSAETTKDVYKKENYPKRALFTRHFYEYVKANPQLKKSYTQWTKENGLEF
;
A
#
# COMPACT_ATOMS: atom_id res chain seq x y z
N MET A 1 58.76 -44.54 11.19
CA MET A 1 58.80 -44.55 9.71
C MET A 1 57.36 -44.39 9.24
N LYS A 2 56.93 -43.13 9.13
CA LYS A 2 56.77 -42.34 7.89
C LYS A 2 55.46 -42.71 7.19
N GLU A 3 54.40 -41.91 7.37
CA GLU A 3 54.06 -40.69 6.61
C GLU A 3 53.67 -41.00 5.17
N GLU A 4 52.37 -40.94 4.88
CA GLU A 4 51.86 -40.44 3.61
C GLU A 4 50.78 -39.40 3.92
N ASP A 5 51.15 -38.14 3.74
CA ASP A 5 50.30 -36.97 3.75
C ASP A 5 49.36 -36.98 2.54
N VAL A 6 48.05 -37.00 2.79
CA VAL A 6 47.06 -36.58 1.80
C VAL A 6 46.74 -35.12 2.05
N ILE A 7 47.46 -34.26 1.34
CA ILE A 7 47.17 -32.84 1.21
C ILE A 7 45.81 -32.70 0.51
N MET A 8 44.75 -32.38 1.27
CA MET A 8 43.49 -31.93 0.68
C MET A 8 43.70 -30.53 0.09
N ASN A 9 43.60 -30.47 -1.24
CA ASN A 9 43.70 -29.25 -2.03
C ASN A 9 42.46 -28.36 -1.78
N TYR A 10 42.62 -27.31 -0.99
CA TYR A 10 41.60 -26.29 -0.70
C TYR A 10 41.39 -25.34 -1.91
N SER A 11 40.91 -25.84 -3.04
CA SER A 11 40.55 -24.96 -4.18
C SER A 11 39.24 -25.27 -4.92
N GLU A 12 38.39 -26.18 -4.43
CA GLU A 12 37.10 -26.49 -5.11
C GLU A 12 35.82 -26.27 -4.26
N ILE A 13 35.88 -25.56 -3.13
CA ILE A 13 34.68 -25.31 -2.28
C ILE A 13 34.12 -23.89 -2.46
N SER A 14 34.29 -23.28 -3.63
CA SER A 14 33.65 -21.99 -3.92
C SER A 14 33.10 -21.95 -5.34
N LYS A 15 31.88 -22.48 -5.52
CA LYS A 15 30.95 -22.16 -6.63
C LYS A 15 29.63 -22.92 -6.45
N ARG A 16 28.88 -22.58 -5.40
CA ARG A 16 27.42 -22.76 -5.37
C ARG A 16 26.79 -21.38 -5.20
N ILE A 17 26.97 -20.56 -6.23
CA ILE A 17 26.11 -19.40 -6.44
C ILE A 17 24.79 -19.97 -6.96
N ALA A 18 23.72 -19.76 -6.18
CA ALA A 18 22.36 -20.02 -6.61
C ALA A 18 22.07 -19.14 -7.83
N ALA A 19 22.14 -19.74 -9.03
CA ALA A 19 21.64 -19.11 -10.24
C ALA A 19 20.11 -19.11 -10.17
N LEU A 20 19.53 -17.96 -9.81
CA LEU A 20 18.12 -17.70 -10.13
C LEU A 20 18.05 -17.50 -11.64
N THR A 21 17.55 -18.49 -12.35
CA THR A 21 17.30 -18.42 -13.79
C THR A 21 16.14 -17.45 -14.04
N VAL A 22 16.44 -16.25 -14.55
CA VAL A 22 15.45 -15.39 -15.21
C VAL A 22 15.15 -16.04 -16.56
N ALA A 23 14.02 -16.74 -16.66
CA ALA A 23 13.58 -17.35 -17.89
C ALA A 23 13.04 -16.27 -18.85
N ALA A 24 13.77 -15.99 -19.92
CA ALA A 24 13.26 -15.28 -21.09
C ALA A 24 12.33 -16.22 -21.87
N MET A 25 11.01 -15.99 -21.83
CA MET A 25 10.05 -16.76 -22.65
C MET A 25 9.70 -15.99 -23.93
N LEU A 26 9.99 -16.64 -25.06
CA LEU A 26 9.49 -16.29 -26.40
C LEU A 26 7.98 -16.52 -26.50
N SER A 27 7.32 -15.62 -27.22
CA SER A 27 5.88 -15.40 -27.36
C SER A 27 5.09 -16.52 -28.05
N THR A 28 3.91 -16.85 -27.51
CA THR A 28 2.76 -17.29 -28.30
C THR A 28 1.51 -16.54 -27.83
N ALA A 29 0.84 -15.84 -28.74
CA ALA A 29 -0.34 -15.05 -28.48
C ALA A 29 -1.61 -15.92 -28.38
N ALA A 30 -2.30 -15.81 -27.25
CA ALA A 30 -3.75 -15.69 -27.06
C ALA A 30 -4.13 -16.25 -25.67
N ALA A 31 -4.27 -15.38 -24.67
CA ALA A 31 -5.06 -15.68 -23.49
C ALA A 31 -5.55 -14.38 -22.84
N PHE A 32 -6.85 -14.31 -22.64
CA PHE A 32 -7.53 -13.27 -21.89
C PHE A 32 -6.91 -13.09 -20.49
N ALA A 33 -6.55 -11.84 -20.14
CA ALA A 33 -6.19 -11.36 -18.80
C ALA A 33 -5.38 -12.34 -17.94
N ALA A 34 -4.06 -12.36 -18.07
CA ALA A 34 -3.23 -13.18 -17.20
C ALA A 34 -2.48 -12.28 -16.21
N GLU A 35 -3.06 -12.13 -15.01
CA GLU A 35 -2.24 -11.91 -13.82
C GLU A 35 -0.99 -12.83 -13.87
N PRO A 36 0.19 -12.41 -13.36
CA PRO A 36 1.40 -13.23 -13.37
C PRO A 36 1.10 -14.65 -12.87
N VAL A 37 1.76 -15.67 -13.43
CA VAL A 37 1.55 -17.03 -12.91
C VAL A 37 1.86 -17.07 -11.39
N PRO A 38 1.13 -17.87 -10.59
CA PRO A 38 1.36 -17.93 -9.15
C PRO A 38 2.83 -18.15 -8.80
N GLY A 39 3.36 -17.32 -7.89
CA GLY A 39 4.77 -17.36 -7.47
C GLY A 39 5.72 -16.49 -8.32
N VAL A 40 5.28 -15.94 -9.45
CA VAL A 40 6.08 -15.00 -10.26
C VAL A 40 5.80 -13.56 -9.84
N GLN A 41 6.87 -12.76 -9.80
CA GLN A 41 6.81 -11.31 -9.61
C GLN A 41 7.42 -10.61 -10.82
N ILE A 42 6.80 -9.52 -11.25
CA ILE A 42 7.27 -8.64 -12.31
C ILE A 42 7.71 -7.32 -11.66
N LEU A 43 8.96 -6.92 -11.88
CA LEU A 43 9.42 -5.59 -11.50
C LEU A 43 8.78 -4.56 -12.44
N LYS A 44 8.05 -3.59 -11.89
CA LYS A 44 7.35 -2.58 -12.69
C LYS A 44 7.54 -1.17 -12.16
N TYR A 45 7.34 -0.19 -13.03
CA TYR A 45 7.12 1.19 -12.64
C TYR A 45 5.73 1.33 -11.99
N ASP A 46 5.70 2.02 -10.87
CA ASP A 46 4.48 2.56 -10.28
C ASP A 46 4.33 4.04 -10.63
N ARG A 47 5.41 4.83 -10.47
CA ARG A 47 5.44 6.28 -10.71
C ARG A 47 6.76 6.71 -11.34
N PRO A 48 6.75 7.30 -12.55
CA PRO A 48 7.97 7.79 -13.18
C PRO A 48 8.49 9.07 -12.51
N ALA A 49 9.81 9.21 -12.42
CA ALA A 49 10.50 10.36 -11.83
C ALA A 49 10.27 11.67 -12.58
N ALA A 50 9.96 11.59 -13.88
CA ALA A 50 9.74 12.76 -14.73
C ALA A 50 8.48 13.56 -14.34
N VAL A 51 7.57 12.97 -13.56
CA VAL A 51 6.38 13.67 -13.06
C VAL A 51 6.74 14.43 -11.79
N SER A 52 6.44 15.74 -11.80
CA SER A 52 6.63 16.65 -10.66
C SER A 52 5.30 17.29 -10.23
N GLU A 53 4.20 16.60 -10.51
CA GLU A 53 2.85 16.99 -10.11
C GLU A 53 2.47 16.34 -8.78
N MET A 54 1.27 16.67 -8.28
CA MET A 54 0.72 15.99 -7.12
C MET A 54 0.54 14.49 -7.40
N PRO A 55 0.80 13.60 -6.42
CA PRO A 55 0.48 12.19 -6.56
C PRO A 55 -1.00 12.01 -6.94
N GLU A 56 -1.29 11.04 -7.81
CA GLU A 56 -2.65 10.78 -8.25
C GLU A 56 -3.62 10.57 -7.09
N ASN A 57 -4.87 10.97 -7.30
CA ASN A 57 -5.94 10.83 -6.30
C ASN A 57 -5.61 11.50 -4.95
N PHE A 58 -4.67 12.45 -4.90
CA PHE A 58 -4.45 13.26 -3.72
C PHE A 58 -5.72 13.98 -3.30
N ARG A 59 -6.06 13.86 -2.02
CA ARG A 59 -7.21 14.50 -1.38
C ARG A 59 -6.97 14.69 0.10
N THR A 60 -7.68 15.65 0.68
CA THR A 60 -7.67 15.96 2.11
C THR A 60 -9.10 15.97 2.65
N ALA A 61 -9.28 15.89 3.97
CA ALA A 61 -10.59 16.11 4.56
C ALA A 61 -11.16 17.51 4.29
N GLN A 62 -10.29 18.50 4.07
CA GLN A 62 -10.67 19.89 3.78
C GLN A 62 -10.99 20.12 2.29
N SER A 63 -10.77 19.13 1.43
CA SER A 63 -11.09 19.24 0.01
C SER A 63 -12.59 19.52 -0.20
N PRO A 64 -12.96 20.28 -1.24
CA PRO A 64 -14.37 20.46 -1.59
C PRO A 64 -14.96 19.11 -2.02
N TYR A 65 -16.25 18.93 -1.78
CA TYR A 65 -16.96 17.77 -2.31
C TYR A 65 -17.04 17.85 -3.84
N LYS A 66 -16.81 16.72 -4.49
CA LYS A 66 -17.27 16.47 -5.86
C LYS A 66 -18.80 16.44 -5.89
N ALA A 67 -19.38 16.66 -7.07
CA ALA A 67 -20.82 16.68 -7.24
C ALA A 67 -21.47 15.33 -6.83
N ALA A 68 -22.47 15.39 -5.95
CA ALA A 68 -23.28 14.23 -5.59
C ALA A 68 -24.24 13.86 -6.73
N LYS A 69 -24.41 12.56 -7.00
CA LYS A 69 -25.23 12.08 -8.13
C LYS A 69 -26.72 12.38 -7.98
N ASP A 70 -27.22 12.40 -6.76
CA ASP A 70 -28.62 12.64 -6.39
C ASP A 70 -28.83 14.08 -5.87
N GLY A 71 -27.78 14.91 -5.86
CA GLY A 71 -27.82 16.25 -5.29
C GLY A 71 -27.86 16.29 -3.76
N ILE A 72 -27.79 15.14 -3.09
CA ILE A 72 -27.86 15.04 -1.62
C ILE A 72 -26.42 14.99 -1.09
N TYR A 73 -26.09 15.96 -0.23
CA TYR A 73 -24.76 16.06 0.36
C TYR A 73 -24.77 15.64 1.83
N PRO A 74 -23.83 14.78 2.25
CA PRO A 74 -23.63 14.45 3.66
C PRO A 74 -23.03 15.64 4.43
N SER A 75 -23.19 15.64 5.76
CA SER A 75 -22.62 16.67 6.62
C SER A 75 -21.10 16.78 6.47
N ARG A 76 -20.59 18.02 6.50
CA ARG A 76 -19.15 18.34 6.60
C ARG A 76 -18.64 18.43 8.03
N GLU A 77 -19.51 18.24 9.03
CA GLU A 77 -19.16 18.36 10.44
C GLU A 77 -17.90 17.55 10.79
N GLY A 78 -16.94 18.21 11.45
CA GLY A 78 -15.67 17.61 11.88
C GLY A 78 -14.58 17.53 10.81
N LEU A 79 -14.88 17.68 9.52
CA LEU A 79 -13.87 17.61 8.45
C LEU A 79 -12.82 18.71 8.55
N ASP A 80 -13.21 19.93 8.94
CA ASP A 80 -12.28 21.08 9.02
C ASP A 80 -11.16 20.88 10.05
N HIS A 81 -11.36 19.97 11.01
CA HIS A 81 -10.37 19.62 12.04
C HIS A 81 -9.72 18.25 11.83
N LEU A 82 -10.16 17.50 10.82
CA LEU A 82 -9.64 16.17 10.53
C LEU A 82 -8.34 16.30 9.71
N ARG A 83 -7.20 16.13 10.38
CA ARG A 83 -5.86 16.32 9.79
C ARG A 83 -5.39 15.08 9.04
N GLN A 84 -6.00 14.83 7.89
CA GLN A 84 -5.69 13.68 7.07
C GLN A 84 -5.64 13.99 5.57
N SER A 85 -4.85 13.22 4.87
CA SER A 85 -4.79 13.21 3.41
C SER A 85 -4.49 11.81 2.88
N GLY A 86 -4.75 11.57 1.60
CA GLY A 86 -4.30 10.34 0.97
C GLY A 86 -4.20 10.44 -0.53
N SER A 87 -3.39 9.57 -1.13
CA SER A 87 -3.10 9.55 -2.57
C SER A 87 -2.67 8.15 -3.05
N SER A 88 -2.33 8.05 -4.33
CA SER A 88 -1.51 6.98 -4.88
C SER A 88 -0.11 6.97 -4.26
N PHE A 89 0.65 5.92 -4.59
CA PHE A 89 2.09 5.93 -4.40
C PHE A 89 2.70 7.05 -5.26
N PHE A 90 3.92 7.46 -4.92
CA PHE A 90 4.56 8.66 -5.44
C PHE A 90 6.00 8.40 -5.84
N SER A 91 6.43 9.02 -6.94
CA SER A 91 7.85 9.21 -7.23
C SER A 91 8.46 10.17 -6.20
N LYS A 92 9.79 10.29 -6.17
CA LYS A 92 10.42 11.24 -5.25
C LYS A 92 10.05 12.69 -5.55
N ASN A 93 9.82 13.04 -6.82
CA ASN A 93 9.46 14.39 -7.21
C ASN A 93 8.00 14.73 -6.87
N GLU A 94 7.10 13.76 -6.99
CA GLU A 94 5.70 13.91 -6.56
C GLU A 94 5.59 14.04 -5.04
N PHE A 95 6.41 13.32 -4.27
CA PHE A 95 6.46 13.50 -2.82
C PHE A 95 6.94 14.91 -2.44
N LYS A 96 7.98 15.43 -3.11
CA LYS A 96 8.44 16.82 -2.92
C LYS A 96 7.34 17.82 -3.25
N GLU A 97 6.52 17.55 -4.28
CA GLU A 97 5.36 18.38 -4.59
C GLU A 97 4.31 18.29 -3.47
N LEU A 98 3.95 17.09 -3.02
CA LEU A 98 3.02 16.87 -1.90
C LEU A 98 3.39 17.68 -0.66
N LEU A 99 4.68 17.74 -0.29
CA LEU A 99 5.16 18.49 0.88
C LEU A 99 4.84 19.99 0.83
N LYS A 100 4.58 20.56 -0.35
CA LYS A 100 4.19 21.96 -0.50
C LYS A 100 2.72 22.21 -0.13
N HIS A 101 1.89 21.17 -0.10
CA HIS A 101 0.44 21.26 0.07
C HIS A 101 -0.07 20.72 1.41
N VAL A 102 0.83 20.23 2.26
CA VAL A 102 0.52 19.69 3.60
C VAL A 102 1.41 20.35 4.65
N PRO A 103 1.03 20.34 5.94
CA PRO A 103 1.89 20.81 7.01
C PRO A 103 3.07 19.83 7.23
N ALA A 104 4.12 19.96 6.41
CA ALA A 104 5.24 19.01 6.34
C ALA A 104 5.91 18.72 7.70
N LYS A 105 5.97 19.70 8.62
CA LYS A 105 6.52 19.54 9.97
C LYS A 105 5.72 18.57 10.85
N ASP A 106 4.42 18.45 10.59
CA ASP A 106 3.51 17.59 11.35
C ASP A 106 3.19 16.30 10.60
N LEU A 107 3.73 16.12 9.40
CA LEU A 107 3.39 15.04 8.49
C LEU A 107 3.88 13.69 9.01
N VAL A 108 2.99 12.71 8.92
CA VAL A 108 3.26 11.29 9.14
C VAL A 108 2.74 10.54 7.92
N VAL A 109 3.61 9.77 7.26
CA VAL A 109 3.21 8.85 6.19
C VAL A 109 2.91 7.48 6.80
N ILE A 110 1.75 6.93 6.44
CA ILE A 110 1.41 5.54 6.70
C ILE A 110 1.25 4.83 5.35
N ASP A 111 2.25 4.03 5.00
CA ASP A 111 2.21 3.16 3.84
C ASP A 111 1.30 1.95 4.10
N LEU A 112 0.29 1.76 3.26
CA LEU A 112 -0.67 0.67 3.36
C LEU A 112 -0.31 -0.54 2.48
N ARG A 113 0.85 -0.52 1.81
CA ARG A 113 1.22 -1.51 0.78
C ARG A 113 1.82 -2.76 1.40
N ASN A 114 1.16 -3.90 1.16
CA ASN A 114 1.70 -5.22 1.49
C ASN A 114 2.73 -5.69 0.45
N GLU A 115 2.56 -5.29 -0.81
CA GLU A 115 3.51 -5.55 -1.89
C GLU A 115 4.87 -4.89 -1.63
N SER A 116 5.96 -5.60 -1.95
CA SER A 116 7.31 -5.04 -1.90
C SER A 116 7.43 -3.92 -2.94
N HIS A 117 7.97 -2.78 -2.53
CA HIS A 117 8.13 -1.59 -3.37
C HIS A 117 9.33 -0.75 -2.94
N GLY A 118 9.63 0.33 -3.66
CA GLY A 118 10.70 1.23 -3.30
C GLY A 118 11.04 2.15 -4.45
N TYR A 119 12.31 2.55 -4.51
CA TYR A 119 12.84 3.43 -5.53
C TYR A 119 14.06 2.83 -6.23
N ILE A 120 14.07 2.90 -7.57
CA ILE A 120 15.29 2.89 -8.37
C ILE A 120 15.52 4.33 -8.81
N ASN A 121 16.70 4.89 -8.56
CA ASN A 121 16.97 6.30 -8.81
C ASN A 121 15.88 7.16 -8.14
N ASP A 122 15.09 7.90 -8.90
CA ASP A 122 13.96 8.70 -8.41
C ASP A 122 12.57 8.13 -8.79
N ASP A 123 12.55 7.00 -9.51
CA ASP A 123 11.34 6.31 -9.96
C ASP A 123 10.77 5.41 -8.87
N GLY A 124 9.46 5.49 -8.65
CA GLY A 124 8.73 4.58 -7.77
C GLY A 124 8.46 3.26 -8.48
N ILE A 125 8.85 2.14 -7.86
CA ILE A 125 8.74 0.78 -8.42
C ILE A 125 8.06 -0.19 -7.44
N SER A 126 7.53 -1.29 -7.96
CA SER A 126 7.08 -2.43 -7.14
C SER A 126 7.30 -3.78 -7.81
N TRP A 127 7.29 -4.85 -7.01
CA TRP A 127 7.31 -6.23 -7.48
C TRP A 127 5.90 -6.80 -7.55
N TYR A 128 5.29 -6.67 -8.72
CA TYR A 128 3.92 -7.06 -8.99
C TYR A 128 3.77 -8.58 -9.08
N SER A 129 2.98 -9.17 -8.17
CA SER A 129 2.53 -10.56 -8.27
C SER A 129 1.03 -10.61 -8.58
N ARG A 130 0.53 -11.79 -8.96
CA ARG A 130 -0.92 -12.01 -9.10
C ARG A 130 -1.70 -11.54 -7.89
N TYR A 131 -2.61 -10.60 -8.12
CA TYR A 131 -3.41 -9.93 -7.08
C TYR A 131 -2.60 -9.39 -5.89
N LYS A 132 -1.28 -9.19 -6.06
CA LYS A 132 -0.35 -8.72 -5.03
C LYS A 132 -0.37 -9.57 -3.75
N THR A 133 -0.56 -10.88 -3.88
CA THR A 133 -0.66 -11.81 -2.74
C THR A 133 0.68 -12.39 -2.27
N PHE A 134 1.80 -12.02 -2.88
CA PHE A 134 3.10 -12.65 -2.58
C PHE A 134 3.51 -12.54 -1.10
N ASN A 135 3.18 -11.40 -0.46
CA ASN A 135 3.49 -11.13 0.94
C ASN A 135 2.27 -11.39 1.86
N LYS A 136 1.29 -12.19 1.41
CA LYS A 136 0.10 -12.54 2.20
C LYS A 136 0.52 -13.16 3.54
N GLY A 137 -0.01 -12.60 4.63
CA GLY A 137 0.23 -13.09 5.99
C GLY A 137 1.59 -12.72 6.59
N GLN A 138 2.44 -12.00 5.86
CA GLN A 138 3.71 -11.51 6.40
C GLN A 138 3.52 -10.24 7.24
N SER A 139 4.31 -10.12 8.30
CA SER A 139 4.40 -8.90 9.12
C SER A 139 5.18 -7.79 8.39
N ALA A 140 4.98 -6.53 8.80
CA ALA A 140 5.74 -5.39 8.25
C ALA A 140 7.25 -5.64 8.28
N LYS A 141 7.78 -6.13 9.42
CA LYS A 141 9.22 -6.42 9.59
C LYS A 141 9.75 -7.50 8.64
N GLU A 142 8.93 -8.47 8.25
CA GLU A 142 9.33 -9.50 7.28
C GLU A 142 9.34 -8.95 5.86
N ILE A 143 8.32 -8.17 5.53
CA ILE A 143 8.21 -7.50 4.23
C ILE A 143 9.36 -6.51 4.04
N ASP A 144 9.65 -5.68 5.04
CA ASP A 144 10.74 -4.69 4.98
C ASP A 144 12.11 -5.36 4.79
N ARG A 145 12.35 -6.50 5.44
CA ARG A 145 13.58 -7.28 5.25
C ARG A 145 13.69 -7.85 3.83
N ARG A 146 12.60 -8.38 3.30
CA ARG A 146 12.52 -8.90 1.92
C ARG A 146 12.74 -7.77 0.93
N GLU A 147 11.98 -6.70 1.04
CA GLU A 147 12.02 -5.51 0.18
C GLU A 147 13.42 -4.92 0.12
N LYS A 148 14.08 -4.74 1.27
CA LYS A 148 15.47 -4.29 1.31
C LYS A 148 16.40 -5.24 0.53
N SER A 149 16.29 -6.54 0.73
CA SER A 149 17.12 -7.52 -0.01
C SER A 149 16.85 -7.51 -1.52
N MET A 150 15.60 -7.26 -1.93
CA MET A 150 15.23 -7.16 -3.35
C MET A 150 15.83 -5.90 -3.98
N LEU A 151 15.76 -4.76 -3.29
CA LEU A 151 16.38 -3.50 -3.73
C LEU A 151 17.91 -3.62 -3.85
N GLU A 152 18.58 -4.24 -2.87
CA GLU A 152 20.03 -4.46 -2.96
C GLU A 152 20.41 -5.37 -4.14
N THR A 153 19.58 -6.35 -4.47
CA THR A 153 19.78 -7.17 -5.68
C THR A 153 19.71 -6.34 -6.95
N LEU A 154 18.78 -5.38 -7.06
CA LEU A 154 18.72 -4.47 -8.20
C LEU A 154 19.99 -3.62 -8.31
N ARG A 155 20.49 -3.13 -7.16
CA ARG A 155 21.71 -2.32 -7.12
C ARG A 155 22.95 -3.09 -7.59
N MET A 156 23.04 -4.39 -7.27
CA MET A 156 24.17 -5.24 -7.70
C MET A 156 24.15 -5.55 -9.20
N ASN A 157 22.97 -5.67 -9.81
CA ASN A 157 22.84 -6.02 -11.23
C ASN A 157 23.17 -4.86 -12.19
N GLN A 158 23.24 -3.63 -11.69
CA GLN A 158 23.50 -2.38 -12.42
C GLN A 158 22.45 -2.02 -13.48
N ASP A 159 22.12 -2.91 -14.41
CA ASP A 159 21.06 -2.71 -15.39
C ASP A 159 19.95 -3.73 -15.13
N VAL A 160 18.71 -3.25 -15.00
CA VAL A 160 17.55 -4.09 -14.71
C VAL A 160 16.39 -3.73 -15.63
N ASP A 161 15.69 -4.75 -16.11
CA ASP A 161 14.51 -4.52 -16.93
C ASP A 161 13.29 -4.22 -16.05
N VAL A 162 12.72 -3.03 -16.21
CA VAL A 162 11.53 -2.57 -15.49
C VAL A 162 10.35 -2.48 -16.45
N ALA A 163 9.26 -3.16 -16.14
CA ALA A 163 8.06 -3.16 -16.95
C ALA A 163 7.18 -1.92 -16.74
N VAL A 164 6.46 -1.51 -17.77
CA VAL A 164 5.27 -0.67 -17.68
C VAL A 164 4.06 -1.55 -17.95
N LEU A 165 3.13 -1.62 -17.01
CA LEU A 165 1.91 -2.39 -17.19
C LEU A 165 0.79 -1.52 -17.78
N ASP A 166 -0.05 -2.10 -18.62
CA ASP A 166 -1.27 -1.45 -19.10
C ASP A 166 -2.43 -1.54 -18.08
N LYS A 167 -3.61 -1.04 -18.47
CA LYS A 167 -4.83 -1.09 -17.66
C LYS A 167 -5.36 -2.51 -17.39
N HIS A 168 -4.96 -3.47 -18.22
CA HIS A 168 -5.27 -4.90 -18.07
C HIS A 168 -4.21 -5.65 -17.26
N LYS A 169 -3.15 -4.94 -16.86
CA LYS A 169 -1.99 -5.42 -16.10
C LYS A 169 -1.06 -6.32 -16.91
N ASP A 170 -1.15 -6.24 -18.24
CA ASP A 170 -0.23 -6.89 -19.15
C ASP A 170 1.02 -6.01 -19.32
N ILE A 171 2.16 -6.62 -19.65
CA ILE A 171 3.39 -5.86 -19.94
C ILE A 171 3.17 -5.10 -21.26
N ALA A 172 2.98 -3.79 -21.17
CA ALA A 172 2.84 -2.91 -22.31
C ALA A 172 4.20 -2.62 -22.97
N SER A 173 5.22 -2.44 -22.13
CA SER A 173 6.60 -2.24 -22.55
C SER A 173 7.55 -2.59 -21.40
N GLN A 174 8.83 -2.74 -21.72
CA GLN A 174 9.88 -3.01 -20.75
C GLN A 174 11.08 -2.14 -21.11
N LYS A 175 11.70 -1.54 -20.10
CA LYS A 175 12.83 -0.62 -20.25
C LYS A 175 14.00 -1.11 -19.40
N ALA A 176 15.17 -1.23 -20.00
CA ALA A 176 16.42 -1.39 -19.26
C ALA A 176 16.70 -0.08 -18.50
N GLU A 177 16.74 -0.16 -17.18
CA GLU A 177 17.00 0.95 -16.27
C GLU A 177 18.36 0.77 -15.61
N HIS A 178 19.21 1.79 -15.72
CA HIS A 178 20.52 1.80 -15.05
C HIS A 178 20.36 2.24 -13.59
N VAL A 179 20.65 1.33 -12.66
CA VAL A 179 20.47 1.47 -11.22
C VAL A 179 21.65 2.19 -10.58
N ASN A 180 21.58 3.53 -10.53
CA ASN A 180 22.57 4.36 -9.83
C ASN A 180 22.38 4.30 -8.31
N SER A 181 21.13 4.22 -7.85
CA SER A 181 20.77 4.14 -6.43
C SER A 181 19.47 3.38 -6.22
N VAL A 182 19.31 2.83 -5.03
CA VAL A 182 18.06 2.23 -4.56
C VAL A 182 17.73 2.76 -3.17
N GLN A 183 16.43 2.92 -2.87
CA GLN A 183 15.97 3.31 -1.53
C GLN A 183 14.65 2.63 -1.20
N THR A 184 14.45 2.25 0.06
CA THR A 184 13.10 1.93 0.55
C THR A 184 12.28 3.21 0.69
N GLU A 185 10.95 3.09 0.73
CA GLU A 185 10.10 4.25 0.98
C GLU A 185 10.41 4.89 2.34
N GLU A 186 10.60 4.07 3.38
CA GLU A 186 10.98 4.55 4.71
C GLU A 186 12.26 5.41 4.68
N GLN A 187 13.30 4.96 3.97
CA GLN A 187 14.58 5.68 3.88
C GLN A 187 14.39 7.04 3.19
N PHE A 188 13.62 7.06 2.10
CA PHE A 188 13.36 8.29 1.35
C PHE A 188 12.49 9.27 2.15
N VAL A 189 11.35 8.83 2.69
CA VAL A 189 10.45 9.69 3.46
C VAL A 189 11.16 10.27 4.69
N LYS A 190 11.95 9.46 5.40
CA LYS A 190 12.75 9.93 6.54
C LYS A 190 13.86 10.90 6.15
N SER A 191 14.49 10.74 4.99
CA SER A 191 15.51 11.69 4.52
C SER A 191 14.94 13.08 4.24
N MET A 192 13.63 13.17 4.00
CA MET A 192 12.87 14.42 3.86
C MET A 192 12.36 14.97 5.21
N GLY A 193 12.76 14.39 6.34
CA GLY A 193 12.37 14.82 7.69
C GLY A 193 10.95 14.39 8.11
N VAL A 194 10.34 13.46 7.40
CA VAL A 194 8.95 13.01 7.63
C VAL A 194 8.93 11.68 8.39
N LYS A 195 7.97 11.53 9.31
CA LYS A 195 7.78 10.27 10.05
C LYS A 195 7.11 9.23 9.14
N TYR A 196 7.54 7.98 9.25
CA TYR A 196 7.06 6.88 8.42
C TYR A 196 6.61 5.70 9.29
N TYR A 197 5.48 5.09 8.92
CA TYR A 197 5.01 3.81 9.43
C TYR A 197 4.47 2.97 8.26
N ARG A 198 4.47 1.64 8.43
CA ARG A 198 3.87 0.71 7.48
C ARG A 198 2.77 -0.09 8.17
N VAL A 199 1.64 -0.26 7.49
CA VAL A 199 0.55 -1.18 7.86
C VAL A 199 0.24 -2.02 6.62
N PRO A 200 0.83 -3.21 6.47
CA PRO A 200 0.82 -3.92 5.20
C PRO A 200 -0.54 -4.58 4.93
N VAL A 201 -1.42 -3.87 4.23
CA VAL A 201 -2.75 -4.35 3.84
C VAL A 201 -2.70 -4.90 2.43
N MET A 202 -3.15 -6.14 2.27
CA MET A 202 -3.28 -6.77 0.95
C MET A 202 -4.15 -5.95 0.02
N ASP A 203 -3.75 -5.86 -1.25
CA ASP A 203 -4.57 -5.19 -2.25
C ASP A 203 -5.89 -5.94 -2.47
N TYR A 204 -6.94 -5.22 -2.84
CA TYR A 204 -8.31 -5.73 -3.05
C TYR A 204 -9.02 -6.37 -1.83
N SER A 205 -8.35 -6.57 -0.70
CA SER A 205 -8.91 -7.19 0.51
C SER A 205 -9.28 -6.17 1.58
N ALA A 206 -10.03 -6.62 2.60
CA ALA A 206 -10.23 -5.86 3.83
C ALA A 206 -8.95 -5.89 4.68
N PRO A 207 -8.66 -4.86 5.49
CA PRO A 207 -7.65 -4.95 6.53
C PRO A 207 -7.96 -6.09 7.50
N THR A 208 -6.94 -6.83 7.91
CA THR A 208 -7.10 -7.84 8.97
C THR A 208 -7.25 -7.17 10.34
N PRO A 209 -7.79 -7.87 11.35
CA PRO A 209 -7.84 -7.33 12.70
C PRO A 209 -6.46 -6.92 13.25
N ALA A 210 -5.41 -7.68 12.92
CA ALA A 210 -4.03 -7.34 13.27
C ALA A 210 -3.55 -6.04 12.58
N ASN A 211 -3.91 -5.81 11.31
CA ASN A 211 -3.59 -4.54 10.64
C ASN A 211 -4.29 -3.36 11.33
N VAL A 212 -5.54 -3.53 11.77
CA VAL A 212 -6.26 -2.48 12.49
C VAL A 212 -5.63 -2.19 13.84
N ASP A 213 -5.25 -3.22 14.59
CA ASP A 213 -4.58 -3.02 15.88
C ASP A 213 -3.23 -2.32 15.74
N GLU A 214 -2.45 -2.67 14.72
CA GLU A 214 -1.21 -1.97 14.39
C GLU A 214 -1.45 -0.51 14.04
N PHE A 215 -2.45 -0.24 13.19
CA PHE A 215 -2.87 1.11 12.84
C PHE A 215 -3.33 1.91 14.06
N LEU A 216 -4.19 1.37 14.91
CA LEU A 216 -4.67 2.04 16.12
C LEU A 216 -3.55 2.27 17.12
N ALA A 217 -2.59 1.35 17.20
CA ALA A 217 -1.38 1.54 18.00
C ALA A 217 -0.59 2.73 17.48
N ILE A 218 -0.38 2.87 16.16
CA ILE A 218 0.24 4.04 15.51
C ILE A 218 -0.57 5.31 15.79
N TYR A 219 -1.87 5.29 15.51
CA TYR A 219 -2.76 6.44 15.63
C TYR A 219 -2.74 7.04 17.04
N LYS A 220 -2.81 6.19 18.09
CA LYS A 220 -2.82 6.63 19.49
C LYS A 220 -1.50 7.23 19.97
N LYS A 221 -0.37 6.87 19.37
CA LYS A 221 0.97 7.39 19.76
C LYS A 221 1.34 8.70 19.07
N LEU A 222 0.59 9.13 18.06
CA LEU A 222 0.84 10.39 17.35
C LEU A 222 0.44 11.61 18.19
N PRO A 223 1.16 12.75 18.06
CA PRO A 223 0.75 13.98 18.70
C PRO A 223 -0.58 14.48 18.11
N LYS A 224 -1.36 15.24 18.89
CA LYS A 224 -2.69 15.70 18.48
C LYS A 224 -2.69 16.55 17.21
N ASN A 225 -1.58 17.23 16.91
CA ASN A 225 -1.41 18.04 15.72
C ASN A 225 -0.83 17.26 14.51
N ALA A 226 -0.59 15.96 14.62
CA ALA A 226 -0.10 15.16 13.49
C ALA A 226 -1.04 15.29 12.29
N TRP A 227 -0.45 15.38 11.10
CA TRP A 227 -1.14 15.27 9.83
C TRP A 227 -0.84 13.90 9.22
N ILE A 228 -1.85 13.05 9.12
CA ILE A 228 -1.66 11.67 8.67
C ILE A 228 -1.92 11.61 7.15
N HIS A 229 -0.88 11.27 6.40
CA HIS A 229 -1.00 10.93 4.99
C HIS A 229 -0.98 9.42 4.82
N VAL A 230 -2.02 8.85 4.22
CA VAL A 230 -2.08 7.41 3.92
C VAL A 230 -2.09 7.20 2.42
N HIS A 231 -1.35 6.22 1.93
CA HIS A 231 -1.39 5.87 0.51
C HIS A 231 -1.39 4.36 0.33
N CYS A 232 -1.78 3.95 -0.87
CA CYS A 232 -1.54 2.61 -1.38
C CYS A 232 -1.00 2.76 -2.81
N GLU A 233 -1.06 1.76 -3.67
CA GLU A 233 -0.58 1.95 -5.04
C GLU A 233 -1.36 3.03 -5.81
N ALA A 234 -2.69 2.94 -5.83
CA ALA A 234 -3.54 3.82 -6.65
C ALA A 234 -4.23 4.94 -5.86
N GLY A 235 -4.22 4.91 -4.53
CA GLY A 235 -4.94 5.88 -3.71
C GLY A 235 -6.44 5.67 -3.63
N VAL A 236 -6.92 4.48 -4.03
CA VAL A 236 -8.34 4.17 -4.19
C VAL A 236 -8.85 3.32 -3.04
N GLY A 237 -8.71 1.99 -3.09
CA GLY A 237 -9.34 1.08 -2.12
C GLY A 237 -8.82 1.22 -0.69
N ARG A 238 -7.58 0.74 -0.45
CA ARG A 238 -6.93 0.77 0.88
C ARG A 238 -6.89 2.18 1.48
N THR A 239 -6.48 3.17 0.68
CA THR A 239 -6.47 4.60 1.08
C THR A 239 -7.84 5.08 1.54
N THR A 240 -8.90 4.83 0.77
CA THR A 240 -10.25 5.27 1.18
C THR A 240 -10.69 4.59 2.46
N ILE A 241 -10.42 3.29 2.62
CA ILE A 241 -10.74 2.57 3.86
C ILE A 241 -10.12 3.28 5.07
N PHE A 242 -8.81 3.56 5.05
CA PHE A 242 -8.11 4.17 6.18
C PHE A 242 -8.49 5.62 6.44
N LEU A 243 -8.77 6.41 5.39
CA LEU A 243 -9.35 7.75 5.55
C LEU A 243 -10.72 7.68 6.24
N SER A 244 -11.57 6.72 5.84
CA SER A 244 -12.84 6.47 6.52
C SER A 244 -12.66 6.01 7.96
N LEU A 245 -11.67 5.16 8.29
CA LEU A 245 -11.43 4.74 9.67
C LEU A 245 -11.08 5.92 10.58
N MET A 246 -10.16 6.78 10.12
CA MET A 246 -9.77 7.99 10.86
C MET A 246 -10.93 8.96 11.04
N ASP A 247 -11.78 9.08 10.03
CA ASP A 247 -13.01 9.84 10.11
C ASP A 247 -13.98 9.26 11.16
N MET A 248 -14.25 7.95 11.10
CA MET A 248 -15.10 7.25 12.06
C MET A 248 -14.60 7.41 13.50
N ILE A 249 -13.29 7.29 13.73
CA ILE A 249 -12.69 7.51 15.07
C ILE A 249 -13.04 8.89 15.62
N LYS A 250 -13.18 9.91 14.76
CA LYS A 250 -13.40 11.30 15.18
C LYS A 250 -14.86 11.74 15.18
N ASN A 251 -15.70 11.11 14.37
CA ASN A 251 -17.03 11.64 14.06
C ASN A 251 -18.16 10.61 14.15
N ALA A 252 -17.91 9.34 14.48
CA ALA A 252 -18.97 8.31 14.59
C ALA A 252 -19.93 8.50 15.78
N ASP A 253 -19.59 9.39 16.72
CA ASP A 253 -20.48 9.82 17.80
C ASP A 253 -21.58 10.80 17.31
N LYS A 254 -21.34 11.48 16.19
CA LYS A 254 -22.20 12.54 15.63
C LYS A 254 -22.85 12.17 14.30
N LEU A 255 -22.12 11.43 13.47
CA LEU A 255 -22.50 11.15 12.10
C LEU A 255 -22.80 9.67 11.90
N SER A 256 -23.73 9.39 10.99
CA SER A 256 -24.04 8.03 10.59
C SER A 256 -22.87 7.43 9.78
N TYR A 257 -22.79 6.09 9.75
CA TYR A 257 -21.86 5.39 8.88
C TYR A 257 -22.03 5.82 7.42
N ASP A 258 -23.28 5.96 6.95
CA ASP A 258 -23.54 6.28 5.56
C ASP A 258 -23.17 7.73 5.21
N ASP A 259 -23.27 8.67 6.15
CA ASP A 259 -22.73 10.02 5.97
C ASP A 259 -21.21 10.01 5.81
N ILE A 260 -20.50 9.33 6.73
CA ILE A 260 -19.03 9.23 6.72
C ILE A 260 -18.53 8.54 5.44
N MET A 261 -19.14 7.42 5.07
CA MET A 261 -18.73 6.72 3.85
C MET A 261 -19.05 7.53 2.59
N THR A 262 -20.20 8.21 2.55
CA THR A 262 -20.57 9.01 1.38
C THR A 262 -19.67 10.23 1.23
N ARG A 263 -19.31 10.92 2.32
CA ARG A 263 -18.42 12.08 2.22
C ARG A 263 -17.01 11.71 1.79
N GLU A 264 -16.47 10.58 2.24
CA GLU A 264 -15.16 10.11 1.78
C GLU A 264 -15.16 9.78 0.27
N VAL A 265 -16.30 9.33 -0.28
CA VAL A 265 -16.49 9.20 -1.74
C VAL A 265 -16.50 10.56 -2.42
N LEU A 266 -17.27 11.53 -1.88
CA LEU A 266 -17.33 12.87 -2.46
C LEU A 266 -16.02 13.64 -2.33
N LEU A 267 -15.16 13.32 -1.37
CA LEU A 267 -13.78 13.84 -1.28
C LEU A 267 -12.84 13.21 -2.31
N GLY A 268 -13.29 12.19 -3.06
CA GLY A 268 -12.56 11.57 -4.15
C GLY A 268 -12.19 10.10 -3.92
N GLY A 269 -12.65 9.48 -2.84
CA GLY A 269 -12.49 8.05 -2.58
C GLY A 269 -13.39 7.15 -3.43
N GLN A 270 -13.14 5.84 -3.35
CA GLN A 270 -14.02 4.82 -3.92
C GLN A 270 -15.16 4.50 -2.96
N ASP A 271 -16.38 4.30 -3.48
CA ASP A 271 -17.44 3.72 -2.65
C ASP A 271 -17.17 2.23 -2.42
N VAL A 272 -16.48 1.91 -1.33
CA VAL A 272 -16.13 0.54 -0.97
C VAL A 272 -17.37 -0.30 -0.66
N ARG A 273 -18.50 0.32 -0.27
CA ARG A 273 -19.77 -0.36 0.00
C ARG A 273 -20.36 -0.99 -1.26
N LYS A 274 -20.21 -0.31 -2.40
CA LYS A 274 -20.81 -0.68 -3.71
C LYS A 274 -19.81 -1.23 -4.72
N SER A 275 -18.52 -1.18 -4.39
CA SER A 275 -17.44 -1.59 -5.30
C SER A 275 -17.60 -2.99 -5.93
N ALA A 276 -18.22 -3.93 -5.22
CA ALA A 276 -18.48 -5.29 -5.71
C ALA A 276 -19.48 -5.34 -6.89
N GLU A 277 -20.38 -4.36 -6.99
CA GLU A 277 -21.43 -4.30 -8.03
C GLU A 277 -20.85 -4.06 -9.42
N THR A 278 -19.67 -3.45 -9.50
CA THR A 278 -19.07 -2.98 -10.75
C THR A 278 -17.96 -3.88 -11.28
N THR A 279 -17.48 -4.84 -10.49
CA THR A 279 -16.35 -5.70 -10.87
C THR A 279 -16.82 -7.01 -11.51
N LYS A 280 -16.15 -7.39 -12.62
CA LYS A 280 -16.31 -8.71 -13.25
C LYS A 280 -15.22 -9.70 -12.84
N ASP A 281 -14.15 -9.21 -12.20
CA ASP A 281 -13.05 -10.05 -11.72
C ASP A 281 -13.50 -10.87 -10.50
N VAL A 282 -13.29 -12.19 -10.56
CA VAL A 282 -13.76 -13.15 -9.56
C VAL A 282 -13.11 -12.91 -8.19
N TYR A 283 -11.80 -12.65 -8.15
CA TYR A 283 -11.08 -12.41 -6.91
C TYR A 283 -11.60 -11.15 -6.21
N LYS A 284 -11.81 -10.07 -6.96
CA LYS A 284 -12.41 -8.84 -6.44
C LYS A 284 -13.86 -9.05 -6.00
N LYS A 285 -14.66 -9.81 -6.76
CA LYS A 285 -16.06 -10.11 -6.42
C LYS A 285 -16.19 -10.86 -5.10
N GLU A 286 -15.24 -11.73 -4.79
CA GLU A 286 -15.17 -12.43 -3.51
C GLU A 286 -14.71 -11.52 -2.35
N ASN A 287 -13.71 -10.66 -2.59
CA ASN A 287 -13.08 -9.87 -1.53
C ASN A 287 -13.79 -8.53 -1.24
N TYR A 288 -14.39 -7.89 -2.23
CA TYR A 288 -14.98 -6.55 -2.07
C TYR A 288 -16.15 -6.48 -1.08
N PRO A 289 -17.08 -7.46 -1.02
CA PRO A 289 -18.10 -7.49 0.03
C PRO A 289 -17.51 -7.52 1.45
N LYS A 290 -16.38 -8.22 1.64
CA LYS A 290 -15.68 -8.26 2.94
C LYS A 290 -15.16 -6.89 3.36
N ARG A 291 -14.77 -6.02 2.41
CA ARG A 291 -14.35 -4.64 2.69
C ARG A 291 -15.52 -3.79 3.18
N ALA A 292 -16.69 -3.93 2.56
CA ALA A 292 -17.90 -3.21 2.95
C ALA A 292 -18.38 -3.64 4.35
N LEU A 293 -18.33 -4.95 4.63
CA LEU A 293 -18.65 -5.50 5.94
C LEU A 293 -17.65 -5.01 6.99
N PHE A 294 -16.35 -5.07 6.68
CA PHE A 294 -15.29 -4.56 7.55
C PHE A 294 -15.51 -3.10 7.96
N THR A 295 -15.78 -2.19 7.03
CA THR A 295 -15.96 -0.77 7.37
C THR A 295 -17.17 -0.56 8.26
N ARG A 296 -18.25 -1.33 8.09
CA ARG A 296 -19.42 -1.29 8.98
C ARG A 296 -19.05 -1.77 10.39
N HIS A 297 -18.36 -2.89 10.52
CA HIS A 297 -17.90 -3.40 11.80
C HIS A 297 -16.92 -2.48 12.51
N PHE A 298 -16.04 -1.82 11.77
CA PHE A 298 -15.14 -0.83 12.37
C PHE A 298 -15.90 0.39 12.91
N TYR A 299 -16.93 0.86 12.20
CA TYR A 299 -17.82 1.91 12.70
C TYR A 299 -18.54 1.49 14.01
N GLU A 300 -19.07 0.27 14.06
CA GLU A 300 -19.69 -0.30 15.27
C GLU A 300 -18.68 -0.40 16.43
N TYR A 301 -17.45 -0.84 16.13
CA TYR A 301 -16.36 -0.90 17.09
C TYR A 301 -16.06 0.46 17.71
N VAL A 302 -15.88 1.52 16.91
CA VAL A 302 -15.53 2.84 17.47
C VAL A 302 -16.68 3.46 18.25
N LYS A 303 -17.94 3.19 17.87
CA LYS A 303 -19.12 3.59 18.65
C LYS A 303 -19.18 2.89 20.01
N ALA A 304 -18.88 1.59 20.05
CA ALA A 304 -18.86 0.82 21.29
C ALA A 304 -17.61 1.09 22.14
N ASN A 305 -16.51 1.55 21.53
CA ASN A 305 -15.22 1.74 22.18
C ASN A 305 -14.61 3.12 21.86
N PRO A 306 -15.27 4.24 22.22
CA PRO A 306 -14.86 5.59 21.79
C PRO A 306 -13.46 6.01 22.28
N GLN A 307 -12.96 5.39 23.35
CA GLN A 307 -11.61 5.62 23.88
C GLN A 307 -10.55 4.68 23.30
N LEU A 308 -10.93 3.77 22.38
CA LEU A 308 -10.04 2.82 21.70
C LEU A 308 -9.16 1.98 22.66
N LYS A 309 -9.70 1.69 23.86
CA LYS A 309 -9.02 0.92 24.92
C LYS A 309 -8.99 -0.57 24.60
N LYS A 310 -10.13 -1.13 24.18
CA LYS A 310 -10.24 -2.51 23.71
C LYS A 310 -9.62 -2.62 22.32
N SER A 311 -8.76 -3.62 22.10
CA SER A 311 -8.23 -3.89 20.75
C SER A 311 -9.35 -4.28 19.80
N TYR A 312 -9.18 -3.99 18.51
CA TYR A 312 -10.14 -4.40 17.49
C TYR A 312 -10.18 -5.93 17.38
N THR A 313 -9.04 -6.62 17.42
CA THR A 313 -8.98 -8.10 17.43
C THR A 313 -9.75 -8.72 18.59
N GLN A 314 -9.63 -8.15 19.79
CA GLN A 314 -10.41 -8.62 20.94
C GLN A 314 -11.91 -8.39 20.71
N TRP A 315 -12.28 -7.19 20.27
CA TRP A 315 -13.69 -6.85 20.05
C TRP A 315 -14.34 -7.71 18.98
N THR A 316 -13.66 -7.97 17.85
CA THR A 316 -14.21 -8.83 16.80
C THR A 316 -14.42 -10.26 17.27
N LYS A 317 -13.47 -10.82 18.04
CA LYS A 317 -13.59 -12.15 18.64
C LYS A 317 -14.77 -12.25 19.59
N GLU A 318 -14.96 -11.26 20.47
CA GLU A 318 -16.07 -11.23 21.42
C GLU A 318 -17.44 -11.11 20.75
N ASN A 319 -17.51 -10.52 19.55
CA ASN A 319 -18.74 -10.36 18.77
C ASN A 319 -18.92 -11.41 17.68
N GLY A 320 -18.06 -12.44 17.62
CA GLY A 320 -18.18 -13.54 16.65
C GLY A 320 -18.03 -13.09 15.19
N LEU A 321 -17.25 -12.04 14.93
CA LEU A 321 -17.04 -11.51 13.58
C LEU A 321 -15.92 -12.26 12.86
N GLU A 322 -16.22 -12.78 11.67
CA GLU A 322 -15.27 -13.48 10.79
C GLU A 322 -14.83 -12.57 9.63
N PHE A 323 -13.56 -12.68 9.21
CA PHE A 323 -12.93 -11.87 8.14
C PHE A 323 -12.25 -12.74 7.09
#